data_AF-A0A077P1G0-F1
#
_entry.id   AF-A0A077P1G0-F1
#
_cell.length_a   1.000
_cell.length_b   1.000
_cell.length_c   1.000
_cell.angle_alpha   90.00
_cell.angle_beta   90.00
_cell.angle_gamma   90.00
#
_symmetry.space_group_name_H-M   'P 1'
#
loop_
_entity.id
_entity.type
_entity.pdbx_description
1 polymer ?
#
loop_
_entity_poly.entity_id
_entity_poly.type
_entity_poly.pdbx_seq_one_letter_code
_entity_poly.pdbx_strand_id
1 'polypeptide(L)'
;MKLITASLLLLTAPAFSKGVDFSLDGVTIPKSVSFIYTKVFNKPFMIAPEIIEDSRLVSFHITPELDEKQFYIRYLNNMGVGVSSKNGVDYIYKIKEVESKIPQYTYTYKPKYRSVSYLNGVLKTVIPDGAFGSSDNLSSLVLEALVPYTSCSTRIADLVLSVLLLLGHVLVRLLALRSALMFLCLVRLVIGGILPFSLLSTVQVVSFLMYIQRFVSMLSTSQLVRSFRILLRLKRV
;
A
#
# COMPACT_ATOMS: atom_id res chain seq x y z
N MET A 1 -29.66 -8.22 62.19
CA MET A 1 -28.70 -8.17 61.06
C MET A 1 -29.31 -7.51 59.81
N LYS A 2 -30.02 -6.38 59.93
CA LYS A 2 -30.68 -5.68 58.80
C LYS A 2 -30.12 -4.27 58.52
N LEU A 3 -29.16 -3.81 59.34
CA LEU A 3 -28.58 -2.46 59.24
C LEU A 3 -27.32 -2.39 58.37
N ILE A 4 -26.69 -3.54 58.05
CA ILE A 4 -25.43 -3.58 57.29
C ILE A 4 -25.69 -3.55 55.77
N THR A 5 -26.80 -4.12 55.30
CA THR A 5 -27.17 -4.15 53.87
C THR A 5 -27.59 -2.79 53.31
N ALA A 6 -28.05 -1.85 54.15
CA ALA A 6 -28.41 -0.51 53.70
C ALA A 6 -27.18 0.38 53.43
N SER A 7 -26.04 0.13 54.09
CA SER A 7 -24.82 0.93 53.93
C SER A 7 -24.05 0.65 52.64
N LEU A 8 -24.29 -0.49 51.98
CA LEU A 8 -23.60 -0.87 50.75
C LEU A 8 -24.29 -0.32 49.48
N LEU A 9 -25.52 0.20 49.59
CA LEU A 9 -26.31 0.71 48.46
C LEU A 9 -26.06 2.20 48.17
N LEU A 10 -25.39 2.94 49.05
CA LEU A 10 -25.13 4.38 48.89
C LEU A 10 -23.82 4.72 48.16
N LEU A 11 -23.02 3.73 47.74
CA LEU A 11 -21.73 3.97 47.10
C LEU A 11 -21.77 4.01 45.56
N THR A 12 -22.95 3.85 44.94
CA THR A 12 -23.12 4.01 43.49
C THR A 12 -23.68 5.40 43.18
N ALA A 13 -22.97 6.45 43.60
CA ALA A 13 -23.27 7.79 43.09
C ALA A 13 -22.77 7.88 41.63
N PRO A 14 -23.60 8.30 40.66
CA PRO A 14 -23.12 8.57 39.32
C PRO A 14 -22.13 9.74 39.38
N ALA A 15 -20.85 9.44 39.14
CA ALA A 15 -19.83 10.46 38.98
C ALA A 15 -20.11 11.23 37.69
N PHE A 16 -20.78 12.38 37.79
CA PHE A 16 -20.90 13.32 36.69
C PHE A 16 -19.52 13.95 36.46
N SER A 17 -18.82 13.47 35.44
CA SER A 17 -17.64 14.15 34.92
C SER A 17 -18.07 15.46 34.29
N LYS A 18 -17.33 16.53 34.56
CA LYS A 18 -17.51 17.83 33.90
C LYS A 18 -16.98 17.66 32.47
N GLY A 19 -17.88 17.54 31.49
CA GLY A 19 -17.47 17.42 30.09
C GLY A 19 -16.86 18.73 29.58
N VAL A 20 -15.88 18.60 28.69
CA VAL A 20 -15.20 19.69 28.01
C VAL A 20 -15.89 19.95 26.68
N ASP A 21 -16.25 21.21 26.45
CA ASP A 21 -16.64 21.68 25.11
C ASP A 21 -15.37 21.96 24.30
N PHE A 22 -15.19 21.25 23.18
CA PHE A 22 -13.97 21.30 22.40
C PHE A 22 -14.23 21.17 20.90
N SER A 23 -13.56 21.98 20.09
CA SER A 23 -13.53 21.83 18.64
C SER A 23 -12.11 21.91 18.10
N LEU A 24 -11.86 21.15 17.03
CA LEU A 24 -10.59 21.16 16.34
C LEU A 24 -10.85 20.98 14.85
N ASP A 25 -10.24 21.83 14.03
CA ASP A 25 -10.51 21.91 12.61
C ASP A 25 -9.22 21.89 11.78
N GLY A 26 -9.18 21.04 10.76
CA GLY A 26 -8.12 21.05 9.74
C GLY A 26 -6.73 20.66 10.27
N VAL A 27 -6.67 19.78 11.27
CA VAL A 27 -5.39 19.33 11.85
C VAL A 27 -5.09 17.90 11.40
N THR A 28 -3.81 17.53 11.27
CA THR A 28 -3.44 16.15 10.92
C THR A 28 -3.74 15.18 12.06
N ILE A 29 -4.00 13.91 11.75
CA ILE A 29 -4.23 12.84 12.75
C ILE A 29 -3.16 12.85 13.87
N PRO A 30 -1.85 12.74 13.58
CA PRO A 30 -0.84 12.67 14.65
C PRO A 30 -0.79 13.92 15.53
N LYS A 31 -1.07 15.10 14.96
CA LYS A 31 -1.13 16.36 15.72
C LYS A 31 -2.37 16.40 16.61
N SER A 32 -3.53 15.97 16.10
CA SER A 32 -4.78 15.93 16.90
C SER A 32 -4.66 14.95 18.07
N VAL A 33 -4.08 13.76 17.85
CA VAL A 33 -3.80 12.77 18.91
C VAL A 33 -2.91 13.39 19.96
N SER A 34 -1.78 13.96 19.55
CA SER A 34 -0.83 14.57 20.48
C SER A 34 -1.47 15.69 21.31
N PHE A 35 -2.29 16.52 20.67
CA PHE A 35 -2.98 17.62 21.33
C PHE A 35 -3.99 17.13 22.37
N ILE A 36 -4.92 16.25 21.98
CA ILE A 36 -6.00 15.78 22.86
C ILE A 36 -5.43 14.98 24.04
N TYR A 37 -4.51 14.05 23.78
CA TYR A 37 -3.95 13.24 24.86
C TYR A 37 -3.17 14.07 25.88
N THR A 38 -2.52 15.15 25.43
CA THR A 38 -1.76 16.05 26.31
C THR A 38 -2.64 17.07 27.02
N LYS A 39 -3.65 17.64 26.36
CA LYS A 39 -4.43 18.77 26.90
C LYS A 39 -5.74 18.38 27.53
N VAL A 40 -6.39 17.36 26.98
CA VAL A 40 -7.74 16.94 27.39
C VAL A 40 -7.62 15.73 28.33
N PHE A 41 -6.99 14.64 27.88
CA PHE A 41 -6.95 13.40 28.66
C PHE A 41 -5.87 13.37 29.74
N ASN A 42 -4.79 14.14 29.58
CA ASN A 42 -3.62 14.13 30.47
C ASN A 42 -3.06 12.72 30.71
N LYS A 43 -2.98 11.91 29.64
CA LYS A 43 -2.55 10.50 29.69
C LYS A 43 -1.38 10.23 28.74
N PRO A 44 -0.45 9.33 29.11
CA PRO A 44 0.63 8.92 28.22
C PRO A 44 0.10 8.12 27.02
N PHE A 45 0.70 8.35 25.86
CA PHE A 45 0.31 7.72 24.61
C PHE A 45 1.52 7.40 23.73
N MET A 46 1.37 6.45 22.81
CA MET A 46 2.37 6.10 21.81
C MET A 46 1.71 6.01 20.43
N ILE A 47 2.29 6.68 19.44
CA ILE A 47 1.80 6.67 18.05
C ILE A 47 2.68 5.73 17.22
N ALA A 48 2.06 4.79 16.50
CA ALA A 48 2.76 3.95 15.54
C ALA A 48 3.29 4.78 14.34
N PRO A 49 4.44 4.42 13.74
CA PRO A 49 5.05 5.18 12.65
C PRO A 49 4.10 5.35 11.44
N GLU A 50 3.29 4.33 11.16
CA GLU A 50 2.28 4.35 10.09
C GLU A 50 1.25 5.49 10.23
N ILE A 51 0.98 5.96 11.45
CA ILE A 51 0.06 7.07 11.73
C ILE A 51 0.79 8.42 11.75
N ILE A 52 2.09 8.43 12.03
CA ILE A 52 2.91 9.66 12.02
C ILE A 52 3.06 10.18 10.58
N GLU A 53 3.19 9.26 9.62
CA GLU A 53 3.27 9.57 8.19
C GLU A 53 1.92 9.99 7.59
N ASP A 54 0.82 9.83 8.33
CA ASP A 54 -0.53 10.12 7.86
C ASP A 54 -0.81 11.64 7.84
N SER A 55 -0.99 12.18 6.62
CA SER A 55 -1.27 13.59 6.37
C SER A 55 -2.76 13.92 6.27
N ARG A 56 -3.66 12.96 6.53
CA ARG A 56 -5.11 13.19 6.53
C ARG A 56 -5.49 14.24 7.57
N LEU A 57 -6.36 15.17 7.13
CA LEU A 57 -6.91 16.22 7.97
C LEU A 57 -8.16 15.73 8.68
N VAL A 58 -8.30 16.09 9.95
CA VAL A 58 -9.44 15.78 10.79
C VAL A 58 -10.06 17.05 11.34
N SER A 59 -11.39 17.02 11.43
CA SER A 59 -12.19 18.03 12.09
C SER A 59 -13.27 17.34 12.91
N PHE A 60 -13.43 17.74 14.16
CA PHE A 60 -14.52 17.26 15.01
C PHE A 60 -14.81 18.26 16.13
N HIS A 61 -16.01 18.14 16.68
CA HIS A 61 -16.49 18.91 17.81
C HIS A 61 -17.08 17.97 18.86
N ILE A 62 -16.73 18.20 20.12
CA ILE A 62 -17.13 17.41 21.28
C ILE A 62 -18.01 18.31 22.16
N THR A 63 -19.21 17.83 22.44
CA THR A 63 -20.12 18.47 23.39
C THR A 63 -19.87 17.95 24.81
N PRO A 64 -20.12 18.76 25.84
CA PRO A 64 -19.85 18.38 27.23
C PRO A 64 -20.78 17.28 27.78
N GLU A 65 -21.83 16.89 27.03
CA GLU A 65 -22.75 15.82 27.40
C GLU A 65 -22.16 14.43 27.14
N LEU A 66 -21.16 14.32 26.26
CA LEU A 66 -20.62 13.06 25.79
C LEU A 66 -19.25 12.77 26.44
N ASP A 67 -18.97 11.48 26.69
CA ASP A 67 -17.63 11.08 27.11
C ASP A 67 -16.61 11.31 25.98
N GLU A 68 -15.74 12.29 26.20
CA GLU A 68 -14.69 12.76 25.29
C GLU A 68 -13.80 11.62 24.80
N LYS A 69 -13.39 10.71 25.71
CA LYS A 69 -12.47 9.62 25.36
C LYS A 69 -13.16 8.61 24.45
N GLN A 70 -14.37 8.20 24.80
CA GLN A 70 -15.14 7.25 24.00
C GLN A 70 -15.51 7.82 22.63
N PHE A 71 -15.84 9.12 22.58
CA PHE A 71 -16.06 9.82 21.31
C PHE A 71 -14.83 9.78 20.42
N TYR A 72 -13.68 10.17 20.96
CA TYR A 72 -12.45 10.26 20.18
C TYR A 72 -11.97 8.88 19.68
N ILE A 73 -12.04 7.85 20.52
CA ILE A 73 -11.70 6.47 20.12
C ILE A 73 -12.61 5.99 19.00
N ARG A 74 -13.92 6.23 19.09
CA ARG A 74 -14.88 5.89 18.04
C ARG A 74 -14.58 6.62 16.73
N TYR A 75 -14.27 7.91 16.81
CA TYR A 75 -13.88 8.71 15.65
C TYR A 75 -12.63 8.15 14.96
N LEU A 76 -11.57 7.84 15.73
CA LEU A 76 -10.36 7.23 15.20
C LEU A 76 -10.63 5.86 14.55
N ASN A 77 -11.43 5.01 15.20
CA ASN A 77 -11.79 3.69 14.67
C ASN A 77 -12.50 3.80 13.31
N ASN A 78 -13.40 4.77 13.15
CA ASN A 78 -14.09 5.02 11.88
C ASN A 78 -13.13 5.44 10.75
N MET A 79 -11.96 6.01 11.09
CA MET A 79 -10.92 6.37 10.12
C MET A 79 -9.89 5.25 9.87
N GLY A 80 -10.10 4.06 10.45
CA GLY A 80 -9.16 2.94 10.36
C GLY A 80 -7.97 3.05 11.33
N VAL A 81 -8.10 3.83 12.41
CA VAL A 81 -7.06 3.99 13.44
C VAL A 81 -7.56 3.39 14.75
N GLY A 82 -6.87 2.37 15.23
CA GLY A 82 -7.19 1.65 16.46
C GLY A 82 -6.45 2.21 17.67
N VAL A 83 -7.06 2.07 18.85
CA VAL A 83 -6.45 2.41 20.14
C VAL A 83 -6.48 1.18 21.05
N SER A 84 -5.33 0.77 21.57
CA SER A 84 -5.20 -0.32 22.54
C SER A 84 -4.55 0.20 23.81
N SER A 85 -5.18 0.00 24.96
CA SER A 85 -4.62 0.40 26.25
C SER A 85 -3.85 -0.77 26.87
N LYS A 86 -2.57 -0.58 27.18
CA LYS A 86 -1.73 -1.57 27.88
C LYS A 86 -0.89 -0.87 28.93
N ASN A 87 -0.92 -1.38 30.17
CA ASN A 87 -0.14 -0.83 31.29
C ASN A 87 -0.34 0.68 31.52
N GLY A 88 -1.56 1.19 31.30
CA GLY A 88 -1.87 2.61 31.47
C GLY A 88 -1.36 3.53 30.35
N VAL A 89 -0.78 2.97 29.28
CA VAL A 89 -0.37 3.69 28.07
C VAL A 89 -1.33 3.33 26.93
N ASP A 90 -1.80 4.35 26.21
CA ASP A 90 -2.65 4.16 25.05
C ASP A 90 -1.81 4.09 23.76
N TYR A 91 -1.87 2.96 23.07
CA TYR A 91 -1.17 2.70 21.81
C TYR A 91 -2.10 2.98 20.63
N ILE A 92 -1.73 3.93 19.78
CA ILE A 92 -2.45 4.29 18.57
C ILE A 92 -1.78 3.62 17.36
N TYR A 93 -2.54 2.83 16.60
CA TYR A 93 -2.02 2.05 15.46
C TYR A 93 -3.01 2.03 14.29
N LYS A 94 -2.53 1.75 13.08
CA LYS A 94 -3.41 1.56 11.92
C LYS A 94 -4.06 0.18 11.98
N ILE A 95 -5.38 0.14 11.83
CA ILE A 95 -6.12 -1.13 11.75
C ILE A 95 -5.77 -1.76 10.40
N LYS A 96 -5.14 -2.94 10.44
CA LYS A 96 -4.91 -3.74 9.24
C LYS A 96 -6.25 -4.36 8.86
N GLU A 97 -6.75 -4.01 7.68
CA GLU A 97 -7.84 -4.73 7.07
C GLU A 97 -7.40 -6.18 6.88
N VAL A 98 -7.91 -7.07 7.71
CA VAL A 98 -7.70 -8.50 7.52
C VAL A 98 -8.55 -8.86 6.32
N GLU A 99 -7.92 -8.91 5.14
CA GLU A 99 -8.55 -9.49 3.96
C GLU A 99 -9.09 -10.86 4.37
N SER A 100 -10.39 -11.03 4.22
CA SER A 100 -11.04 -12.32 4.45
C SER A 100 -10.49 -13.30 3.42
N LYS A 101 -9.46 -14.06 3.83
CA LYS A 101 -8.90 -15.11 3.01
C LYS A 101 -10.02 -16.14 2.82
N ILE A 102 -10.50 -16.26 1.59
CA ILE A 102 -11.41 -17.35 1.22
C ILE A 102 -10.69 -18.66 1.62
N PRO A 103 -11.29 -19.49 2.49
CA PRO A 103 -10.64 -20.70 2.97
C PRO A 103 -10.29 -21.58 1.77
N GLN A 104 -9.00 -21.89 1.61
CA GLN A 104 -8.53 -22.80 0.58
C GLN A 104 -8.60 -24.22 1.13
N TYR A 105 -9.27 -25.10 0.39
CA TYR A 105 -9.38 -26.51 0.74
C TYR A 105 -8.49 -27.33 -0.17
N THR A 106 -7.71 -28.24 0.41
CA THR A 106 -6.91 -29.20 -0.34
C THR A 106 -7.64 -30.54 -0.42
N TYR A 107 -7.92 -30.99 -1.64
CA TYR A 107 -8.54 -32.28 -1.89
C TYR A 107 -7.61 -33.16 -2.71
N THR A 108 -7.44 -34.42 -2.30
CA THR A 108 -6.75 -35.43 -3.11
C THR A 108 -7.78 -36.32 -3.77
N TYR A 109 -7.79 -36.34 -5.10
CA TYR A 109 -8.70 -37.17 -5.89
C TYR A 109 -7.96 -38.35 -6.52
N LYS A 110 -8.47 -39.58 -6.31
CA LYS A 110 -7.96 -40.79 -6.96
C LYS A 110 -8.88 -41.18 -8.12
N PRO A 111 -8.43 -41.09 -9.37
CA PRO A 111 -9.26 -41.46 -10.51
C PRO A 111 -9.45 -42.99 -10.59
N LYS A 112 -10.67 -43.44 -10.95
CA LYS A 112 -10.99 -44.87 -11.11
C LYS A 112 -10.91 -45.37 -12.56
N TYR A 113 -11.42 -44.59 -13.52
CA TYR A 113 -11.63 -45.05 -14.90
C TYR A 113 -10.87 -44.24 -15.96
N ARG A 114 -10.15 -43.18 -15.58
CA ARG A 114 -9.49 -42.25 -16.50
C ARG A 114 -8.07 -41.91 -16.02
N SER A 115 -7.17 -41.63 -16.96
CA SER A 115 -5.79 -41.22 -16.63
C SER A 115 -5.74 -39.77 -16.13
N VAL A 116 -4.69 -39.45 -15.37
CA VAL A 116 -4.44 -38.11 -14.82
C VAL A 116 -4.25 -37.09 -15.96
N SER A 117 -3.54 -37.48 -17.02
CA SER A 117 -3.30 -36.66 -18.20
C SER A 117 -4.59 -36.23 -18.91
N TYR A 118 -5.55 -37.15 -19.05
CA TYR A 118 -6.87 -36.85 -19.63
C TYR A 118 -7.66 -35.86 -18.76
N LEU A 119 -7.70 -36.08 -17.44
CA LEU A 119 -8.41 -35.20 -16.52
C LEU A 119 -7.81 -33.80 -16.49
N ASN A 120 -6.48 -33.68 -16.55
CA ASN A 120 -5.79 -32.40 -16.65
C ASN A 120 -6.28 -31.61 -17.89
N GLY A 121 -6.38 -32.26 -19.04
CA GLY A 121 -6.92 -31.65 -20.27
C GLY A 121 -8.34 -31.10 -20.09
N VAL A 122 -9.24 -31.88 -19.47
CA VAL A 122 -10.63 -31.46 -19.21
C VAL A 122 -10.71 -30.35 -18.16
N LEU A 123 -9.93 -30.44 -17.08
CA LEU A 123 -9.95 -29.46 -16.00
C LEU A 123 -9.43 -28.09 -16.41
N LYS A 124 -8.45 -28.04 -17.32
CA LYS A 124 -7.97 -26.77 -17.91
C LYS A 124 -9.07 -26.02 -18.67
N THR A 125 -10.04 -26.72 -19.26
CA THR A 125 -11.18 -26.08 -19.91
C THR A 125 -12.17 -25.49 -18.91
N VAL A 126 -12.33 -26.12 -17.74
CA VAL A 126 -13.30 -25.69 -16.73
C VAL A 126 -12.73 -24.60 -15.79
N ILE A 127 -11.43 -24.64 -15.50
CA ILE A 127 -10.74 -23.74 -14.58
C ILE A 127 -9.57 -23.06 -15.34
N PRO A 128 -9.80 -21.89 -15.96
CA PRO A 128 -8.81 -21.26 -16.84
C PRO A 128 -7.58 -20.73 -16.09
N ASP A 129 -7.74 -20.29 -14.84
CA ASP A 129 -6.65 -19.75 -14.02
C ASP A 129 -5.90 -20.83 -13.21
N GLY A 130 -6.26 -22.10 -13.38
CA GLY A 130 -5.69 -23.22 -12.64
C GLY A 130 -4.42 -23.78 -13.29
N ALA A 131 -3.33 -23.86 -12.53
CA ALA A 131 -2.10 -24.51 -12.99
C ALA A 131 -2.16 -26.04 -12.75
N PHE A 132 -2.47 -26.81 -13.79
CA PHE A 132 -2.54 -28.27 -13.73
C PHE A 132 -1.39 -28.95 -14.52
N GLY A 133 -0.60 -29.81 -13.85
CA GLY A 133 0.51 -30.57 -14.46
C GLY A 133 0.24 -32.08 -14.53
N SER A 134 0.67 -32.73 -15.63
CA SER A 134 0.77 -34.18 -15.77
C SER A 134 2.24 -34.51 -15.99
N SER A 135 2.93 -35.08 -14.99
CA SER A 135 4.31 -35.53 -15.15
C SER A 135 4.32 -36.94 -15.76
N ASP A 136 4.10 -37.05 -17.06
CA ASP A 136 4.21 -38.34 -17.78
C ASP A 136 5.66 -38.66 -18.21
N ASN A 137 6.65 -37.89 -17.76
CA ASN A 137 8.07 -38.14 -18.05
C ASN A 137 8.74 -38.96 -16.94
N LEU A 138 8.37 -40.23 -16.80
CA LEU A 138 9.17 -41.21 -16.05
C LEU A 138 10.36 -41.76 -16.89
N SER A 139 10.59 -41.24 -18.10
CA SER A 139 11.71 -41.64 -18.97
C SER A 139 12.89 -40.68 -18.93
N SER A 140 12.69 -39.44 -18.45
CA SER A 140 13.76 -38.43 -18.35
C SER A 140 14.34 -38.28 -16.94
N LEU A 141 13.75 -38.92 -15.93
CA LEU A 141 14.24 -38.86 -14.54
C LEU A 141 15.37 -39.84 -14.23
N VAL A 142 15.65 -40.80 -15.12
CA VAL A 142 16.74 -41.80 -14.91
C VAL A 142 18.07 -41.33 -15.51
N LEU A 143 18.08 -40.35 -16.42
CA LEU A 143 19.32 -39.83 -17.03
C LEU A 143 19.90 -38.59 -16.32
N GLU A 144 19.16 -37.97 -15.40
CA GLU A 144 19.62 -36.80 -14.62
C GLU A 144 20.24 -37.20 -13.26
N ALA A 145 20.51 -38.50 -13.03
CA ALA A 145 21.06 -39.00 -11.76
C ALA A 145 22.60 -39.04 -11.70
N LEU A 146 23.32 -38.56 -12.72
CA LEU A 146 24.80 -38.64 -12.79
C LEU A 146 25.52 -37.32 -13.11
N VAL A 147 24.97 -36.15 -12.74
CA VAL A 147 25.75 -34.90 -12.76
C VAL A 147 25.78 -34.29 -11.36
N PRO A 148 26.96 -34.17 -10.73
CA PRO A 148 27.07 -33.65 -9.37
C PRO A 148 26.75 -32.15 -9.33
N TYR A 149 26.19 -31.74 -8.20
CA TYR A 149 25.97 -30.38 -7.75
C TYR A 149 27.03 -29.36 -8.22
N THR A 150 26.74 -28.61 -9.28
CA THR A 150 27.28 -27.25 -9.46
C THR A 150 26.24 -26.35 -10.14
N SER A 151 25.60 -25.48 -9.34
CA SER A 151 25.19 -24.09 -9.68
C SER A 151 23.86 -23.67 -9.03
N CYS A 152 23.87 -23.51 -7.70
CA CYS A 152 22.87 -22.66 -7.03
C CYS A 152 23.16 -21.15 -7.21
N SER A 153 24.29 -20.79 -7.85
CA SER A 153 24.77 -19.41 -7.98
C SER A 153 24.20 -18.64 -9.19
N THR A 154 23.60 -19.30 -10.17
CA THR A 154 23.13 -18.63 -11.41
C THR A 154 21.67 -18.17 -11.34
N ARG A 155 20.83 -18.78 -10.49
CA ARG A 155 19.41 -18.41 -10.34
C ARG A 155 19.20 -17.06 -9.66
N ILE A 156 20.07 -16.67 -8.73
CA ILE A 156 19.97 -15.37 -8.06
C ILE A 156 20.31 -14.23 -9.04
N ALA A 157 21.30 -14.42 -9.91
CA ALA A 157 21.67 -13.42 -10.92
C ALA A 157 20.54 -13.20 -11.96
N ASP A 158 19.87 -14.26 -12.40
CA ASP A 158 18.74 -14.16 -13.35
C ASP A 158 17.48 -13.53 -12.71
N LEU A 159 17.25 -13.77 -11.42
CA LEU A 159 16.14 -13.17 -10.68
C LEU A 159 16.40 -11.68 -10.39
N VAL A 160 17.65 -11.32 -10.07
CA VAL A 160 18.07 -9.91 -9.92
C VAL A 160 17.99 -9.17 -11.26
N LEU A 161 18.41 -9.79 -12.37
CA LEU A 161 18.36 -9.16 -13.69
C LEU A 161 16.91 -8.96 -14.17
N SER A 162 16.02 -9.92 -13.94
CA SER A 162 14.60 -9.79 -14.29
C SER A 162 13.87 -8.73 -13.45
N VAL A 163 14.15 -8.64 -12.14
CA VAL A 163 13.60 -7.58 -11.27
C VAL A 163 14.15 -6.21 -11.66
N LEU A 164 15.44 -6.09 -12.00
CA LEU A 164 16.05 -4.83 -12.45
C LEU A 164 15.47 -4.35 -13.79
N LEU A 165 15.21 -5.27 -14.73
CA LEU A 165 14.56 -4.95 -16.01
C LEU A 165 13.10 -4.52 -15.82
N LEU A 166 12.37 -5.17 -14.90
CA LEU A 166 11.00 -4.78 -14.56
C LEU A 166 10.94 -3.40 -13.89
N LEU A 167 11.81 -3.14 -12.91
CA LEU A 167 11.92 -1.83 -12.26
C LEU A 167 12.30 -0.74 -13.26
N GLY A 168 13.21 -1.02 -14.20
CA GLY A 168 13.56 -0.10 -15.28
C GLY A 168 12.36 0.24 -16.17
N HIS A 169 11.58 -0.76 -16.60
CA HIS A 169 10.39 -0.55 -17.42
C HIS A 169 9.29 0.23 -16.68
N VAL A 170 9.10 -0.04 -15.39
CA VAL A 170 8.14 0.67 -14.53
C VAL A 170 8.56 2.12 -14.34
N LEU A 171 9.85 2.38 -14.08
CA LEU A 171 10.38 3.75 -13.90
C LEU A 171 10.22 4.58 -15.19
N VAL A 172 10.50 3.99 -16.36
CA VAL A 172 10.31 4.65 -17.67
C VAL A 172 8.83 4.97 -17.91
N ARG A 173 7.91 4.07 -17.56
CA ARG A 173 6.46 4.32 -17.67
C ARG A 173 5.99 5.40 -16.69
N LEU A 174 6.50 5.42 -15.46
CA LEU A 174 6.19 6.45 -14.46
C LEU A 174 6.71 7.83 -14.88
N LEU A 175 7.91 7.90 -15.45
CA LEU A 175 8.47 9.15 -15.97
C LEU A 175 7.66 9.66 -17.17
N ALA A 176 7.25 8.77 -18.08
CA ALA A 176 6.39 9.08 -19.21
C ALA A 176 5.00 9.58 -18.77
N LEU A 177 4.41 8.97 -17.74
CA LEU A 177 3.13 9.39 -17.16
C LEU A 177 3.23 10.77 -16.51
N ARG A 178 4.33 11.05 -15.79
CA ARG A 178 4.60 12.36 -15.19
C ARG A 178 4.75 13.45 -16.25
N SER A 179 5.44 13.18 -17.36
CA SER A 179 5.53 14.12 -18.48
C SER A 179 4.19 14.32 -19.19
N ALA A 180 3.39 13.26 -19.37
CA ALA A 180 2.08 13.34 -20.01
C ALA A 180 1.07 14.13 -19.15
N LEU A 181 1.09 13.96 -17.82
CA LEU A 181 0.29 14.72 -16.88
C LEU A 181 0.66 16.21 -16.87
N MET A 182 1.94 16.55 -16.93
CA MET A 182 2.39 17.95 -17.08
C MET A 182 1.90 18.55 -18.41
N PHE A 183 1.90 17.76 -19.49
CA PHE A 183 1.42 18.19 -20.80
C PHE A 183 -0.10 18.41 -20.81
N LEU A 184 -0.87 17.49 -20.21
CA LEU A 184 -2.33 17.63 -20.02
C LEU A 184 -2.68 18.81 -19.12
N CYS A 185 -1.88 19.08 -18.08
CA CYS A 185 -2.06 20.24 -17.21
C CYS A 185 -1.85 21.54 -17.98
N LEU A 186 -0.83 21.62 -18.83
CA LEU A 186 -0.57 22.78 -19.70
C LEU A 186 -1.65 22.97 -20.76
N VAL A 187 -2.11 21.90 -21.41
CA VAL A 187 -3.19 21.96 -22.40
C VAL A 187 -4.51 22.39 -21.75
N ARG A 188 -4.82 21.91 -20.54
CA ARG A 188 -6.02 22.31 -19.79
C ARG A 188 -5.95 23.77 -19.31
N LEU A 189 -4.75 24.28 -19.02
CA LEU A 189 -4.54 25.68 -18.66
C LEU A 189 -4.69 26.63 -19.86
N VAL A 190 -4.31 26.18 -21.06
CA VAL A 190 -4.43 26.95 -22.31
C VAL A 190 -5.86 26.93 -22.87
N ILE A 191 -6.57 25.80 -22.78
CA ILE A 191 -7.96 25.68 -23.26
C ILE A 191 -8.96 26.26 -22.23
N GLY A 192 -8.61 26.28 -20.94
CA GLY A 192 -9.45 26.77 -19.84
C GLY A 192 -9.54 28.29 -19.68
N GLY A 193 -8.91 29.09 -20.55
CA GLY A 193 -9.18 30.53 -20.66
C GLY A 193 -8.73 31.44 -19.51
N ILE A 194 -7.71 31.06 -18.72
CA ILE A 194 -7.25 31.85 -17.56
C ILE A 194 -5.98 32.68 -17.85
N LEU A 195 -5.39 32.59 -19.04
CA LEU A 195 -4.28 33.46 -19.46
C LEU A 195 -4.62 34.21 -20.75
N PRO A 196 -4.55 35.55 -20.79
CA PRO A 196 -4.70 36.30 -22.02
C PRO A 196 -3.54 35.97 -22.98
N PHE A 197 -3.89 35.64 -24.22
CA PHE A 197 -2.99 35.23 -25.30
C PHE A 197 -1.97 36.33 -25.69
N SER A 198 -2.08 37.53 -25.12
CA SER A 198 -1.24 38.70 -25.39
C SER A 198 0.08 38.75 -24.62
N LEU A 199 0.38 37.79 -23.73
CA LEU A 199 1.58 37.80 -22.87
C LEU A 199 2.57 36.65 -23.12
N LEU A 200 2.30 35.74 -24.06
CA LEU A 200 3.31 34.76 -24.46
C LEU A 200 4.34 35.43 -25.37
N SER A 201 5.40 35.94 -24.75
CA SER A 201 6.61 36.35 -25.47
C SER A 201 7.13 35.19 -26.31
N THR A 202 7.72 35.50 -27.47
CA THR A 202 8.38 34.54 -28.37
C THR A 202 9.39 33.64 -27.64
N VAL A 203 9.92 34.10 -26.49
CA VAL A 203 10.83 33.37 -25.60
C VAL A 203 10.19 32.13 -24.94
N GLN A 204 8.90 32.19 -24.56
CA GLN A 204 8.22 31.04 -23.94
C GLN A 204 7.91 29.94 -24.96
N VAL A 205 7.54 30.32 -26.17
CA VAL A 205 7.29 29.36 -27.26
C VAL A 205 8.58 28.65 -27.68
N VAL A 206 9.70 29.38 -27.77
CA VAL A 206 11.01 28.79 -28.08
C VAL A 206 11.50 27.87 -26.96
N SER A 207 11.30 28.23 -25.69
CA SER A 207 11.61 27.35 -24.56
C SER A 207 10.78 26.06 -24.58
N PHE A 208 9.51 26.16 -24.98
CA PHE A 208 8.62 25.00 -25.11
C PHE A 208 9.02 24.10 -26.28
N LEU A 209 9.39 24.69 -27.43
CA LEU A 209 9.87 23.96 -28.60
C LEU A 209 11.21 23.28 -28.32
N MET A 210 12.15 23.96 -27.64
CA MET A 210 13.40 23.37 -27.19
C MET A 210 13.18 22.25 -26.16
N TYR A 211 12.17 22.37 -25.28
CA TYR A 211 11.84 21.32 -24.33
C TYR A 211 11.29 20.06 -25.03
N ILE A 212 10.40 20.23 -26.02
CA ILE A 212 9.88 19.12 -26.85
C ILE A 212 11.01 18.47 -27.64
N GLN A 213 11.90 19.26 -28.25
CA GLN A 213 13.02 18.75 -29.04
C GLN A 213 14.05 18.02 -28.17
N ARG A 214 14.24 18.47 -26.92
CA ARG A 214 15.09 17.81 -25.91
C ARG A 214 14.44 16.55 -25.34
N PHE A 215 13.10 16.49 -25.27
CA PHE A 215 12.35 15.30 -24.89
C PHE A 215 12.41 14.22 -25.98
N VAL A 216 12.30 14.61 -27.25
CA VAL A 216 12.47 13.69 -28.41
C VAL A 216 13.90 13.16 -28.49
N SER A 217 14.92 13.99 -28.22
CA SER A 217 16.31 13.52 -28.16
C SER A 217 16.61 12.63 -26.96
N MET A 218 15.88 12.81 -25.84
CA MET A 218 15.93 11.91 -24.68
C MET A 218 15.29 10.55 -24.96
N LEU A 219 14.23 10.49 -25.77
CA LEU A 219 13.64 9.23 -26.25
C LEU A 219 14.57 8.50 -27.23
N SER A 220 15.29 9.24 -28.07
CA SER A 220 16.20 8.68 -29.09
C SER A 220 17.51 8.16 -28.48
N THR A 221 18.01 8.79 -27.41
CA THR A 221 19.21 8.33 -26.69
C THR A 221 18.85 7.35 -25.58
N SER A 222 18.30 6.23 -25.99
CA SER A 222 18.21 5.02 -25.20
C SER A 222 19.61 4.61 -24.67
N GLN A 223 19.94 5.07 -23.46
CA GLN A 223 21.04 4.59 -22.62
C GLN A 223 20.98 3.06 -22.40
N LEU A 224 19.87 2.43 -22.79
CA LEU A 224 19.66 0.99 -22.86
C LEU A 224 20.54 0.31 -23.91
N VAL A 225 20.83 0.92 -25.08
CA VAL A 225 21.63 0.26 -26.13
C VAL A 225 23.13 0.24 -25.80
N ARG A 226 23.65 1.27 -25.10
CA ARG A 226 25.05 1.28 -24.65
C ARG A 226 25.29 0.36 -23.45
N SER A 227 24.35 0.29 -22.51
CA SER A 227 24.45 -0.66 -21.38
C SER A 227 24.30 -2.12 -21.84
N PHE A 228 23.44 -2.40 -22.83
CA PHE A 228 23.33 -3.76 -23.41
C PHE A 228 24.61 -4.20 -24.13
N ARG A 229 25.33 -3.28 -24.81
CA ARG A 229 26.58 -3.61 -25.52
C ARG A 229 27.75 -3.92 -24.56
N ILE A 230 27.75 -3.33 -23.36
CA ILE A 230 28.76 -3.63 -22.32
C ILE A 230 28.43 -4.95 -21.62
N LEU A 231 27.15 -5.23 -21.35
CA LEU A 231 26.71 -6.48 -20.74
C LEU A 231 26.90 -7.71 -21.66
N LEU A 232 26.72 -7.56 -22.98
CA LEU A 232 26.96 -8.63 -23.96
C LEU A 232 28.46 -8.98 -24.16
N ARG A 233 29.40 -8.11 -23.74
CA ARG A 233 30.84 -8.42 -23.76
C ARG A 233 31.31 -9.24 -22.55
N LEU A 234 30.61 -9.16 -21.42
CA LEU A 234 30.96 -9.88 -20.19
C LEU A 234 30.44 -11.32 -20.16
N LYS A 235 29.50 -11.69 -21.04
CA LYS A 235 28.93 -13.05 -21.11
C LYS A 235 29.69 -13.99 -22.08
N ARG A 236 30.84 -13.56 -22.61
CA ARG A 236 31.62 -14.30 -23.62
C ARG A 236 33.03 -14.70 -23.14
N VAL A 237 33.28 -14.66 -21.83
CA VAL A 237 34.43 -15.23 -21.12
C VAL A 237 33.87 -16.14 -20.04
#